data_AF-A0AAD5A035-F1
#
_entry.id   AF-A0AAD5A035-F1
#
_cell.length_a   1.000
_cell.length_b   1.000
_cell.length_c   1.000
_cell.angle_alpha   90.00
_cell.angle_beta   90.00
_cell.angle_gamma   90.00
#
_symmetry.space_group_name_H-M   'P 1'
#
loop_
_entity.id
_entity.type
_entity.pdbx_description
1 polymer ?
#
loop_
_entity_poly.entity_id
_entity_poly.type
_entity_poly.pdbx_seq_one_letter_code
_entity_poly.pdbx_strand_id
1 'polypeptide(L)'
;EFSAEDEYPDLSQHNNHMSKVLTLEMYKKLRGRSTASGFTIDKVIQTGVDNPGHPFIMTVGCVAGDEETYEVFKELLDPIIQDRHGGYKPTDKHKTDLNPANLKGGDDLDPNYVLSSRVRTGRSIRGFCLPPHCSRGERRAVEKLSVEALGALGGDLKGKYYALNNMTEEEQQQLIDDHFLFDKPVSPLLLASGMARDWPDARGIWHNDNKTFLVWVNEEDHLRVISMQKGGNMKEVFNRFCTGLTKIEELFKNKGHSFMWNKHLGYVLTCPSNLGTGLRAGVHVKLPHLSKHKKFEEVLKRLRLQKRGTGGVDTAAVGGVFDISNADRLGFSEVELVQMVVDGVKLLIEMEKKLEKGQSIDELMPVQKEMLKMSVNTSASCCAHSLSTLSGMLYGPADFCGLTLHRVFLTSAVVRQSTWHNDNKTFLVWVNEEDHLRVISMQKGGNMKEVFTRFCTGLTKIEELFKNKGHSFMWNEHLGYVLTCPSNLGTGLRAGVHVKLPHLSKHKKFEEVLKRLRLQKRGTGGVDTAAVGGVFDISNADRLGFSEVELVQMVVDGVKLLIEMEKHLERGQAINELIPVQK
;
A
#
# COMPACT_ATOMS: atom_id res chain seq x y z
N GLU A 1 6.64 0.61 -38.76
CA GLU A 1 6.47 1.12 -37.38
C GLU A 1 4.99 1.04 -37.04
N PHE A 2 4.64 0.64 -35.82
CA PHE A 2 3.25 0.60 -35.36
C PHE A 2 2.73 2.03 -35.12
N SER A 3 1.43 2.24 -35.33
CA SER A 3 0.80 3.54 -35.10
C SER A 3 0.84 3.92 -33.62
N ALA A 4 0.52 5.17 -33.28
CA ALA A 4 0.48 5.57 -31.88
C ALA A 4 -0.74 4.97 -31.18
N GLU A 5 -1.81 4.75 -31.93
CA GLU A 5 -3.02 4.05 -31.53
C GLU A 5 -2.74 2.61 -31.14
N ASP A 6 -1.91 1.91 -31.92
CA ASP A 6 -1.53 0.51 -31.65
C ASP A 6 -0.67 0.36 -30.39
N GLU A 7 0.11 1.39 -30.06
CA GLU A 7 1.11 1.36 -28.97
C GLU A 7 0.62 2.07 -27.70
N TYR A 8 -0.48 2.82 -27.78
CA TYR A 8 -1.07 3.48 -26.62
C TYR A 8 -1.64 2.42 -25.65
N PRO A 9 -1.29 2.46 -24.35
CA PRO A 9 -1.72 1.46 -23.39
C PRO A 9 -3.24 1.54 -23.15
N ASP A 10 -3.88 0.38 -22.97
CA ASP A 10 -5.26 0.32 -22.46
C ASP A 10 -5.24 0.62 -20.95
N LEU A 11 -5.75 1.81 -20.59
CA LEU A 11 -5.82 2.31 -19.23
C LEU A 11 -7.24 2.23 -18.63
N SER A 12 -8.16 1.52 -19.29
CA SER A 12 -9.58 1.49 -18.92
C SER A 12 -9.87 0.90 -17.54
N GLN A 13 -8.96 0.05 -17.02
CA GLN A 13 -9.06 -0.58 -15.70
C GLN A 13 -8.06 0.00 -14.67
N HIS A 14 -7.42 1.13 -14.99
CA HIS A 14 -6.36 1.70 -14.17
C HIS A 14 -6.87 2.80 -13.24
N ASN A 15 -6.39 2.80 -11.99
CA ASN A 15 -6.68 3.80 -10.96
C ASN A 15 -5.38 4.39 -10.40
N ASN A 16 -4.73 5.23 -11.21
CA ASN A 16 -3.55 6.00 -10.79
C ASN A 16 -3.55 7.40 -11.45
N HIS A 17 -2.78 8.34 -10.91
CA HIS A 17 -2.75 9.73 -11.41
C HIS A 17 -2.38 9.79 -12.91
N MET A 18 -1.39 9.00 -13.35
CA MET A 18 -0.99 8.92 -14.76
C MET A 18 -2.15 8.52 -15.67
N SER A 19 -2.89 7.46 -15.33
CA SER A 19 -4.00 6.95 -16.12
C SER A 19 -5.15 7.94 -16.30
N LYS A 20 -5.29 8.90 -15.39
CA LYS A 20 -6.30 9.96 -15.47
C LYS A 20 -5.86 11.15 -16.33
N VAL A 21 -4.57 11.28 -16.61
CA VAL A 21 -3.97 12.43 -17.30
C VAL A 21 -3.51 12.06 -18.71
N LEU A 22 -2.90 10.89 -18.90
CA LEU A 22 -2.31 10.50 -20.17
C LEU A 22 -3.39 10.28 -21.22
N THR A 23 -3.42 11.11 -22.27
CA THR A 23 -4.31 10.95 -23.42
C THR A 23 -3.56 10.40 -24.62
N LEU A 24 -4.28 9.81 -25.59
CA LEU A 24 -3.69 9.35 -26.85
C LEU A 24 -2.98 10.48 -27.61
N GLU A 25 -3.57 11.68 -27.65
CA GLU A 25 -2.96 12.84 -28.33
C GLU A 25 -1.67 13.30 -27.63
N MET A 26 -1.64 13.26 -26.30
CA MET A 26 -0.41 13.51 -25.53
C MET A 26 0.63 12.44 -25.82
N TYR A 27 0.24 11.16 -25.84
CA TYR A 27 1.14 10.06 -26.15
C TYR A 27 1.74 10.17 -27.56
N LYS A 28 0.94 10.48 -28.59
CA LYS A 28 1.39 10.75 -29.96
C LYS A 28 2.51 11.78 -30.02
N LYS A 29 2.36 12.87 -29.25
CA LYS A 29 3.32 13.96 -29.19
C LYS A 29 4.60 13.59 -28.43
N LEU A 30 4.49 12.77 -27.38
CA LEU A 30 5.60 12.44 -26.49
C LEU A 30 6.35 11.16 -26.86
N ARG A 31 5.75 10.22 -27.59
CA ARG A 31 6.33 8.89 -27.89
C ARG A 31 7.65 8.92 -28.66
N GLY A 32 7.85 9.94 -29.50
CA GLY A 32 9.09 10.15 -30.23
C GLY A 32 10.19 10.87 -29.44
N ARG A 33 9.94 11.21 -28.17
CA ARG A 33 10.88 11.97 -27.33
C ARG A 33 11.59 11.06 -26.34
N SER A 34 12.84 11.41 -26.06
CA SER A 34 13.60 10.86 -24.95
C SER A 34 14.39 11.97 -24.27
N THR A 35 14.78 11.72 -23.03
CA THR A 35 15.84 12.50 -22.38
C THR A 35 17.17 12.25 -23.07
N ALA A 36 18.18 13.07 -22.80
CA ALA A 36 19.52 12.91 -23.35
C ALA A 36 20.17 11.55 -22.99
N SER A 37 19.74 10.94 -21.88
CA SER A 37 20.18 9.61 -21.45
C SER A 37 19.41 8.45 -22.12
N GLY A 38 18.38 8.75 -22.92
CA GLY A 38 17.53 7.74 -23.58
C GLY A 38 16.38 7.21 -22.71
N PHE A 39 15.89 7.99 -21.75
CA PHE A 39 14.66 7.66 -21.01
C PHE A 39 13.43 8.15 -21.80
N THR A 40 12.51 7.24 -22.14
CA THR A 40 11.36 7.50 -23.02
C THR A 40 10.07 7.61 -22.22
N ILE A 41 8.98 8.07 -22.87
CA ILE A 41 7.67 8.14 -22.23
C ILE A 41 7.18 6.76 -21.75
N ASP A 42 7.42 5.69 -22.50
CA ASP A 42 7.00 4.34 -22.11
C ASP A 42 7.70 3.90 -20.81
N LYS A 43 9.00 4.22 -20.66
CA LYS A 43 9.72 3.97 -19.41
C LYS A 43 9.21 4.83 -18.25
N VAL A 44 8.74 6.05 -18.50
CA VAL A 44 8.11 6.91 -17.48
C VAL A 44 6.85 6.25 -16.92
N ILE A 45 5.99 5.72 -17.80
CA ILE A 45 4.65 5.23 -17.45
C ILE A 45 4.59 3.73 -17.15
N GLN A 46 5.62 2.94 -17.47
CA GLN A 46 5.60 1.48 -17.38
C GLN A 46 5.14 0.96 -16.02
N THR A 47 5.59 1.60 -14.93
CA THR A 47 5.16 1.25 -13.57
C THR A 47 3.65 1.36 -13.37
N GLY A 48 3.02 2.36 -13.97
CA GLY A 48 1.57 2.56 -13.93
C GLY A 48 0.83 1.69 -14.93
N VAL A 49 1.43 1.35 -16.07
CA VAL A 49 0.82 0.43 -17.06
C VAL A 49 0.76 -1.00 -16.50
N ASP A 50 1.87 -1.50 -15.94
CA ASP A 50 1.95 -2.86 -15.39
C ASP A 50 1.26 -2.99 -14.03
N ASN A 51 0.98 -1.86 -13.37
CA ASN A 51 0.24 -1.82 -12.12
C ASN A 51 -1.03 -0.97 -12.25
N PRO A 52 -2.19 -1.61 -12.50
CA PRO A 52 -3.47 -0.91 -12.64
C PRO A 52 -3.92 -0.17 -11.37
N GLY A 53 -3.19 -0.28 -10.26
CA GLY A 53 -3.50 0.42 -9.02
C GLY A 53 -4.57 -0.31 -8.20
N HIS A 54 -5.00 0.34 -7.12
CA HIS A 54 -5.96 -0.22 -6.18
C HIS A 54 -7.16 0.72 -6.04
N PRO A 55 -8.40 0.24 -5.92
CA PRO A 55 -9.59 1.10 -5.88
C PRO A 55 -9.57 2.16 -4.77
N PHE A 56 -8.88 1.88 -3.67
CA PHE A 56 -8.85 2.75 -2.48
C PHE A 56 -7.56 3.57 -2.32
N ILE A 57 -6.56 3.37 -3.18
CA ILE A 57 -5.26 4.07 -3.11
C ILE A 57 -4.91 4.64 -4.48
N MET A 58 -4.81 5.97 -4.56
CA MET A 58 -4.36 6.67 -5.76
C MET A 58 -2.83 6.64 -5.83
N THR A 59 -2.26 5.74 -6.61
CA THR A 59 -0.82 5.73 -6.89
C THR A 59 -0.48 6.76 -7.98
N VAL A 60 0.81 7.09 -8.14
CA VAL A 60 1.23 8.06 -9.17
C VAL A 60 1.17 7.45 -10.58
N GLY A 61 1.70 6.24 -10.76
CA GLY A 61 1.77 5.58 -12.07
C GLY A 61 2.91 6.04 -12.98
N CYS A 62 3.82 6.89 -12.49
CA CYS A 62 5.01 7.33 -13.22
C CYS A 62 6.27 7.30 -12.34
N VAL A 63 7.43 7.16 -12.98
CA VAL A 63 8.75 7.40 -12.39
C VAL A 63 9.63 8.25 -13.32
N ALA A 64 10.65 8.89 -12.75
CA ALA A 64 11.70 9.56 -13.50
C ALA A 64 12.97 8.72 -13.62
N GLY A 65 13.59 8.76 -14.80
CA GLY A 65 14.86 8.10 -15.08
C GLY A 65 16.07 9.00 -14.89
N ASP A 66 15.88 10.31 -14.92
CA ASP A 66 16.90 11.33 -14.73
C ASP A 66 16.26 12.70 -14.41
N GLU A 67 17.09 13.73 -14.16
CA GLU A 67 16.61 15.09 -13.85
C GLU A 67 15.82 15.71 -15.00
N GLU A 68 16.21 15.42 -16.26
CA GLU A 68 15.61 15.99 -17.46
C GLU A 68 14.21 15.43 -17.76
N THR A 69 13.89 14.25 -17.23
CA THR A 69 12.57 13.61 -17.38
C THR A 69 11.44 14.59 -17.07
N TYR A 70 11.56 15.36 -15.99
CA TYR A 70 10.54 16.32 -15.56
C TYR A 70 10.37 17.51 -16.51
N GLU A 71 11.35 17.82 -17.35
CA GLU A 71 11.24 18.87 -18.38
C GLU A 71 10.78 18.28 -19.72
N VAL A 72 11.38 17.16 -20.15
CA VAL A 72 11.02 16.51 -21.42
C VAL A 72 9.56 16.10 -21.42
N PHE A 73 9.08 15.50 -20.33
CA PHE A 73 7.72 14.98 -20.23
C PHE A 73 6.81 15.83 -19.33
N LYS A 74 7.12 17.13 -19.18
CA LYS A 74 6.34 18.05 -18.34
C LYS A 74 4.86 18.11 -18.69
N GLU A 75 4.50 17.98 -19.97
CA GLU A 75 3.10 17.97 -20.41
C GLU A 75 2.27 16.85 -19.76
N LEU A 76 2.90 15.72 -19.44
CA LEU A 76 2.31 14.64 -18.65
C LEU A 76 2.53 14.83 -17.14
N LEU A 77 3.76 15.16 -16.74
CA LEU A 77 4.16 15.14 -15.33
C LEU A 77 3.62 16.32 -14.53
N ASP A 78 3.45 17.51 -15.14
CA ASP A 78 2.93 18.70 -14.47
C ASP A 78 1.49 18.51 -13.97
N PRO A 79 0.52 18.04 -14.80
CA PRO A 79 -0.82 17.75 -14.29
C PRO A 79 -0.84 16.67 -13.21
N ILE A 80 0.01 15.64 -13.33
CA ILE A 80 0.14 14.59 -12.31
C ILE A 80 0.66 15.16 -10.99
N ILE A 81 1.69 16.01 -11.05
CA ILE A 81 2.26 16.69 -9.87
C ILE A 81 1.22 17.61 -9.25
N GLN A 82 0.49 18.37 -10.06
CA GLN A 82 -0.56 19.26 -9.60
C GLN A 82 -1.66 18.49 -8.86
N ASP A 83 -2.15 17.39 -9.41
CA ASP A 83 -3.18 16.57 -8.77
C ASP A 83 -2.65 15.89 -7.49
N ARG A 84 -1.47 15.27 -7.57
CA ARG A 84 -0.86 14.54 -6.43
C ARG A 84 -0.53 15.45 -5.25
N HIS A 85 -0.13 16.69 -5.51
CA HIS A 85 0.35 17.65 -4.50
C HIS A 85 -0.65 18.78 -4.25
N GLY A 86 -1.96 18.48 -4.35
CA GLY A 86 -3.01 19.37 -3.84
C GLY A 86 -3.12 20.71 -4.57
N GLY A 87 -2.90 20.71 -5.87
CA GLY A 87 -3.01 21.89 -6.74
C GLY A 87 -1.71 22.66 -6.97
N TYR A 88 -0.55 22.06 -6.72
CA TYR A 88 0.77 22.68 -6.98
C TYR A 88 0.98 22.92 -8.48
N LYS A 89 0.88 24.18 -8.91
CA LYS A 89 0.86 24.55 -10.34
C LYS A 89 2.26 24.55 -10.94
N PRO A 90 2.42 24.37 -12.26
CA PRO A 90 3.72 24.46 -12.94
C PRO A 90 4.48 25.77 -12.73
N THR A 91 3.77 26.84 -12.38
CA THR A 91 4.34 28.17 -12.10
C THR A 91 4.73 28.38 -10.64
N ASP A 92 4.28 27.50 -9.74
CA ASP A 92 4.56 27.60 -8.30
C ASP A 92 6.05 27.34 -8.04
N LYS A 93 6.55 27.80 -6.91
CA LYS A 93 7.97 27.66 -6.54
C LYS A 93 8.08 26.99 -5.19
N HIS A 94 9.02 26.07 -5.10
CA HIS A 94 9.27 25.34 -3.88
C HIS A 94 10.17 26.17 -2.96
N LYS A 95 9.98 26.00 -1.66
CA LYS A 95 10.76 26.65 -0.61
C LYS A 95 11.45 25.57 0.20
N THR A 96 12.73 25.79 0.49
CA THR A 96 13.59 24.88 1.25
C THR A 96 14.06 25.61 2.50
N ASP A 97 14.01 24.94 3.66
CA ASP A 97 14.49 25.46 4.93
C ASP A 97 14.98 24.30 5.79
N LEU A 98 16.29 24.05 5.74
CA LEU A 98 16.99 23.06 6.56
C LEU A 98 17.67 23.70 7.79
N ASN A 99 17.18 24.85 8.26
CA ASN A 99 17.68 25.46 9.50
C ASN A 99 16.88 24.97 10.71
N PRO A 100 17.43 24.07 11.55
CA PRO A 100 16.70 23.53 12.70
C PRO A 100 16.37 24.57 13.76
N ALA A 101 17.05 25.73 13.79
CA ALA A 101 16.74 26.82 14.71
C ALA A 101 15.39 27.49 14.42
N ASN A 102 14.85 27.33 13.21
CA ASN A 102 13.53 27.87 12.85
C ASN A 102 12.37 27.00 13.37
N LEU A 103 12.64 25.76 13.82
CA LEU A 103 11.64 24.89 14.44
C LEU A 103 11.34 25.36 15.87
N LYS A 104 10.06 25.49 16.21
CA LYS A 104 9.60 25.94 17.53
C LYS A 104 9.01 24.77 18.31
N GLY A 105 9.55 24.55 19.52
CA GLY A 105 9.20 23.40 20.38
C GLY A 105 9.67 22.07 19.80
N GLY A 106 8.96 20.99 20.13
CA GLY A 106 9.29 19.64 19.64
C GLY A 106 10.31 18.91 20.50
N ASP A 107 10.82 19.56 21.54
CA ASP A 107 11.55 19.00 22.68
C ASP A 107 10.62 18.70 23.88
N ASP A 108 9.32 19.00 23.73
CA ASP A 108 8.32 19.03 24.80
C ASP A 108 7.06 18.17 24.51
N LEU A 109 7.14 17.22 23.57
CA LEU A 109 6.06 16.28 23.33
C LEU A 109 5.91 15.31 24.52
N ASP A 110 4.66 15.04 24.93
CA ASP A 110 4.38 14.24 26.13
C ASP A 110 4.92 12.80 26.00
N PRO A 111 5.87 12.37 26.86
CA PRO A 111 6.52 11.07 26.76
C PRO A 111 5.59 9.89 27.10
N ASN A 112 4.43 10.14 27.74
CA ASN A 112 3.46 9.08 28.00
C ASN A 112 2.77 8.62 26.72
N TYR A 113 2.63 9.53 25.75
CA TYR A 113 1.94 9.29 24.48
C TYR A 113 2.91 9.04 23.33
N VAL A 114 4.01 9.80 23.23
CA VAL A 114 4.95 9.69 22.11
C VAL A 114 6.07 8.69 22.40
N LEU A 115 6.13 7.63 21.59
CA LEU A 115 7.05 6.51 21.75
C LEU A 115 8.37 6.71 21.02
N SER A 116 8.34 7.30 19.83
CA SER A 116 9.52 7.51 18.99
C SER A 116 9.26 8.59 17.96
N SER A 117 10.36 9.20 17.51
CA SER A 117 10.39 10.32 16.58
C SER A 117 11.29 9.98 15.40
N ARG A 118 10.86 10.32 14.17
CA ARG A 118 11.60 9.97 12.96
C ARG A 118 11.38 11.01 11.85
N VAL A 119 12.47 11.41 11.20
CA VAL A 119 12.47 12.25 10.00
C VAL A 119 13.24 11.51 8.91
N ARG A 120 12.67 11.41 7.71
CA ARG A 120 13.38 10.87 6.54
C ARG A 120 13.21 11.75 5.31
N THR A 121 14.14 11.66 4.37
CA THR A 121 13.96 12.18 3.01
C THR A 121 14.73 11.35 1.98
N GLY A 122 14.39 11.52 0.71
CA GLY A 122 15.22 11.09 -0.42
C GLY A 122 16.13 12.22 -0.91
N ARG A 123 17.29 11.88 -1.48
CA ARG A 123 18.14 12.79 -2.26
C ARG A 123 18.72 12.07 -3.48
N SER A 124 18.71 12.76 -4.61
CA SER A 124 19.32 12.29 -5.86
C SER A 124 20.49 13.17 -6.25
N ILE A 125 21.50 12.58 -6.89
CA ILE A 125 22.79 13.21 -7.17
C ILE A 125 22.84 13.61 -8.64
N ARG A 126 23.07 14.90 -8.91
CA ARG A 126 23.15 15.47 -10.26
C ARG A 126 24.29 14.83 -11.06
N GLY A 127 24.04 14.58 -12.34
CA GLY A 127 25.00 13.97 -13.27
C GLY A 127 24.92 12.44 -13.35
N PHE A 128 24.08 11.80 -12.54
CA PHE A 128 23.78 10.37 -12.63
C PHE A 128 22.30 10.17 -12.95
N CYS A 129 21.97 9.16 -13.76
CA CYS A 129 20.58 8.74 -13.93
C CYS A 129 20.02 8.16 -12.62
N LEU A 130 18.72 8.32 -12.41
CA LEU A 130 17.96 7.79 -11.28
C LEU A 130 17.86 6.24 -11.34
N PRO A 131 17.56 5.55 -10.23
CA PRO A 131 17.53 4.08 -10.16
C PRO A 131 16.76 3.34 -11.27
N PRO A 132 15.61 3.84 -11.77
CA PRO A 132 14.91 3.23 -12.90
C PRO A 132 15.77 3.07 -14.16
N HIS A 133 16.69 4.01 -14.41
CA HIS A 133 17.41 4.12 -15.69
C HIS A 133 18.93 4.01 -15.59
N CYS A 134 19.51 4.15 -14.39
CA CYS A 134 20.97 4.11 -14.21
C CYS A 134 21.61 2.83 -14.76
N SER A 135 22.81 2.99 -15.33
CA SER A 135 23.67 1.87 -15.67
C SER A 135 24.30 1.25 -14.42
N ARG A 136 24.83 0.02 -14.54
CA ARG A 136 25.61 -0.61 -13.45
C ARG A 136 26.80 0.25 -13.02
N GLY A 137 27.45 0.91 -13.99
CA GLY A 137 28.58 1.81 -13.74
C GLY A 137 28.17 3.04 -12.93
N GLU A 138 27.10 3.73 -13.34
CA GLU A 138 26.57 4.88 -12.58
C GLU A 138 26.14 4.48 -11.18
N ARG A 139 25.44 3.34 -11.03
CA ARG A 139 25.00 2.85 -9.72
C ARG A 139 26.17 2.63 -8.76
N ARG A 140 27.24 1.98 -9.22
CA ARG A 140 28.49 1.78 -8.47
C ARG A 140 29.22 3.09 -8.20
N ALA A 141 29.17 4.05 -9.12
CA ALA A 141 29.74 5.38 -8.90
C ALA A 141 28.99 6.15 -7.80
N VAL A 142 27.65 6.08 -7.78
CA VAL A 142 26.82 6.63 -6.70
C VAL A 142 27.14 5.96 -5.37
N GLU A 143 27.26 4.63 -5.32
CA GLU A 143 27.66 3.93 -4.11
C GLU A 143 29.03 4.40 -3.62
N LYS A 144 30.06 4.37 -4.49
CA LYS A 144 31.41 4.79 -4.14
C LYS A 144 31.44 6.21 -3.58
N LEU A 145 30.80 7.16 -4.28
CA LEU A 145 30.71 8.55 -3.84
C LEU A 145 30.05 8.65 -2.46
N SER A 146 28.97 7.91 -2.24
CA SER A 146 28.21 7.88 -0.99
C SER A 146 29.05 7.29 0.15
N VAL A 147 29.70 6.14 -0.05
CA VAL A 147 30.55 5.49 0.94
C VAL A 147 31.70 6.40 1.36
N GLU A 148 32.37 7.04 0.41
CA GLU A 148 33.47 7.95 0.72
C GLU A 148 33.00 9.21 1.49
N ALA A 149 31.83 9.76 1.18
CA ALA A 149 31.27 10.89 1.92
C ALA A 149 30.81 10.47 3.33
N LEU A 150 30.06 9.38 3.44
CA LEU A 150 29.55 8.88 4.72
C LEU A 150 30.69 8.42 5.65
N GLY A 151 31.78 7.89 5.09
CA GLY A 151 32.99 7.53 5.85
C GLY A 151 33.80 8.72 6.35
N ALA A 152 33.61 9.92 5.78
CA ALA A 152 34.23 11.16 6.25
C ALA A 152 33.43 11.86 7.36
N LEU A 153 32.24 11.37 7.70
CA LEU A 153 31.45 11.91 8.81
C LEU A 153 32.11 11.57 10.16
N GLY A 154 32.21 12.57 11.03
CA GLY A 154 32.78 12.45 12.38
C GLY A 154 31.82 12.88 13.49
N GLY A 155 32.28 12.75 14.74
CA GLY A 155 31.46 13.04 15.93
C GLY A 155 30.26 12.09 16.04
N ASP A 156 29.09 12.62 16.40
CA ASP A 156 27.84 11.85 16.52
C ASP A 156 27.34 11.24 15.21
N LEU A 157 27.93 11.62 14.08
CA LEU A 157 27.65 11.07 12.76
C LEU A 157 28.73 10.10 12.27
N LYS A 158 29.70 9.71 13.10
CA LYS A 158 30.62 8.63 12.76
C LYS A 158 29.84 7.32 12.66
N GLY A 159 30.15 6.49 11.66
CA GLY A 159 29.41 5.25 11.41
C GLY A 159 30.08 4.28 10.44
N LYS A 160 29.36 3.21 10.11
CA LYS A 160 29.82 2.12 9.23
C LYS A 160 28.83 1.89 8.07
N TYR A 161 29.38 1.59 6.89
CA TYR A 161 28.62 1.13 5.72
C TYR A 161 28.63 -0.40 5.64
N TYR A 162 27.49 -0.95 5.24
CA TYR A 162 27.22 -2.37 5.05
C TYR A 162 26.67 -2.56 3.64
N ALA A 163 27.50 -3.08 2.75
CA ALA A 163 27.09 -3.39 1.38
C ALA A 163 26.23 -4.65 1.37
N LEU A 164 25.09 -4.64 0.68
CA LEU A 164 24.16 -5.77 0.66
C LEU A 164 24.76 -7.04 0.04
N ASN A 165 25.71 -6.89 -0.88
CA ASN A 165 26.37 -8.02 -1.55
C ASN A 165 27.38 -8.78 -0.67
N ASN A 166 27.88 -8.14 0.38
CA ASN A 166 28.95 -8.65 1.24
C ASN A 166 28.52 -8.73 2.72
N MET A 167 27.22 -8.57 3.00
CA MET A 167 26.66 -8.60 4.34
C MET A 167 26.67 -10.04 4.88
N THR A 168 27.17 -10.24 6.11
CA THR A 168 27.08 -11.56 6.76
C THR A 168 25.66 -11.82 7.26
N GLU A 169 25.33 -13.08 7.53
CA GLU A 169 24.01 -13.44 8.09
C GLU A 169 23.76 -12.75 9.45
N GLU A 170 24.80 -12.59 10.26
CA GLU A 170 24.72 -11.89 11.55
C GLU A 170 24.51 -10.39 11.37
N GLU A 171 25.23 -9.74 10.45
CA GLU A 171 25.02 -8.33 10.13
C GLU A 171 23.62 -8.09 9.57
N GLN A 172 23.15 -9.01 8.71
CA GLN A 172 21.81 -8.96 8.14
C GLN A 172 20.74 -9.09 9.23
N GLN A 173 20.85 -10.09 10.10
CA GLN A 173 19.89 -10.29 11.20
C GLN A 173 19.89 -9.10 12.16
N GLN A 174 21.07 -8.54 12.48
CA GLN A 174 21.17 -7.36 13.33
C GLN A 174 20.45 -6.15 12.71
N LEU A 175 20.61 -5.92 11.40
CA LEU A 175 19.91 -4.83 10.71
C LEU A 175 18.40 -5.07 10.58
N ILE A 176 17.94 -6.33 10.52
CA ILE A 176 16.52 -6.68 10.60
C ILE A 176 15.97 -6.33 11.98
N ASP A 177 16.66 -6.74 13.04
CA ASP A 177 16.26 -6.52 14.44
C ASP A 177 16.23 -5.03 14.80
N ASP A 178 17.14 -4.23 14.23
CA ASP A 178 17.17 -2.77 14.37
C ASP A 178 16.13 -2.06 13.47
N HIS A 179 15.43 -2.79 12.60
CA HIS A 179 14.53 -2.26 11.56
C HIS A 179 15.23 -1.31 10.56
N PHE A 180 16.51 -1.57 10.26
CA PHE A 180 17.34 -0.78 9.35
C PHE A 180 17.46 -1.39 7.96
N LEU A 181 17.33 -2.72 7.84
CA LEU A 181 17.45 -3.42 6.56
C LEU A 181 16.30 -3.04 5.62
N PHE A 182 16.63 -2.86 4.34
CA PHE A 182 15.66 -2.88 3.25
C PHE A 182 15.94 -4.08 2.35
N ASP A 183 14.86 -4.76 1.95
CA ASP A 183 14.94 -5.97 1.14
C ASP A 183 14.82 -5.68 -0.36
N LYS A 184 15.08 -6.72 -1.16
CA LYS A 184 14.81 -6.66 -2.59
C LYS A 184 13.35 -6.25 -2.80
N PRO A 185 13.07 -5.20 -3.59
CA PRO A 185 11.71 -4.80 -3.83
C PRO A 185 10.93 -5.93 -4.51
N VAL A 186 9.82 -6.34 -3.88
CA VAL A 186 8.86 -7.33 -4.42
C VAL A 186 7.57 -6.67 -4.91
N SER A 187 7.38 -5.38 -4.61
CA SER A 187 6.22 -4.62 -5.05
C SER A 187 6.21 -4.51 -6.58
N PRO A 188 5.09 -4.83 -7.25
CA PRO A 188 4.97 -4.66 -8.69
C PRO A 188 5.29 -3.24 -9.16
N LEU A 189 5.00 -2.21 -8.34
CA LEU A 189 5.35 -0.81 -8.66
C LEU A 189 6.86 -0.62 -8.86
N LEU A 190 7.65 -1.17 -7.94
CA LEU A 190 9.12 -1.02 -7.93
C LEU A 190 9.80 -1.99 -8.91
N LEU A 191 9.19 -3.15 -9.17
CA LEU A 191 9.66 -4.10 -10.17
C LEU A 191 9.47 -3.54 -11.59
N ALA A 192 8.27 -3.04 -11.91
CA ALA A 192 7.92 -2.52 -13.23
C ALA A 192 8.64 -1.21 -13.57
N SER A 193 9.04 -0.42 -12.57
CA SER A 193 9.89 0.75 -12.77
C SER A 193 11.38 0.41 -12.96
N GLY A 194 11.76 -0.88 -12.90
CA GLY A 194 13.16 -1.30 -13.08
C GLY A 194 14.08 -1.02 -11.87
N MET A 195 13.53 -0.74 -10.68
CA MET A 195 14.34 -0.42 -9.50
C MET A 195 15.04 -1.66 -8.92
N ALA A 196 14.53 -2.86 -9.21
CA ALA A 196 15.14 -4.13 -8.81
C ALA A 196 16.28 -4.61 -9.72
N ARG A 197 16.64 -3.85 -10.77
CA ARG A 197 17.66 -4.27 -11.73
C ARG A 197 19.01 -4.51 -11.06
N ASP A 198 19.63 -5.64 -11.42
CA ASP A 198 20.94 -6.11 -10.93
C ASP A 198 21.04 -6.27 -9.40
N TRP A 199 19.93 -6.47 -8.69
CA TRP A 199 19.97 -6.64 -7.23
C TRP A 199 20.89 -7.79 -6.78
N PRO A 200 21.73 -7.62 -5.73
CA PRO A 200 21.88 -6.46 -4.84
C PRO A 200 23.04 -5.50 -5.22
N ASP A 201 23.53 -5.51 -6.46
CA ASP A 201 24.72 -4.75 -6.91
C ASP A 201 24.67 -3.26 -6.51
N ALA A 202 25.70 -2.81 -5.81
CA ALA A 202 25.89 -1.42 -5.37
C ALA A 202 24.75 -0.84 -4.51
N ARG A 203 24.12 -1.67 -3.68
CA ARG A 203 23.15 -1.25 -2.66
C ARG A 203 23.74 -1.51 -1.28
N GLY A 204 23.37 -0.67 -0.33
CA GLY A 204 23.80 -0.85 1.04
C GLY A 204 23.23 0.16 2.00
N ILE A 205 23.66 0.00 3.25
CA ILE A 205 23.13 0.69 4.40
C ILE A 205 24.30 1.28 5.16
N TRP A 206 24.23 2.56 5.49
CA TRP A 206 25.13 3.18 6.45
C TRP A 206 24.35 3.59 7.68
N HIS A 207 24.89 3.39 8.88
CA HIS A 207 24.35 4.05 10.09
C HIS A 207 25.47 4.54 11.01
N ASN A 208 25.15 5.57 11.79
CA ASN A 208 26.07 6.05 12.84
C ASN A 208 26.19 5.04 13.99
N ASP A 209 27.24 5.18 14.79
CA ASP A 209 27.55 4.30 15.92
C ASP A 209 26.38 4.26 16.94
N ASN A 210 25.69 5.39 17.12
CA ASN A 210 24.55 5.52 18.03
C ASN A 210 23.22 4.96 17.47
N LYS A 211 23.18 4.48 16.22
CA LYS A 211 21.96 3.97 15.56
C LYS A 211 20.80 4.99 15.56
N THR A 212 21.11 6.28 15.43
CA THR A 212 20.16 7.40 15.41
C THR A 212 20.15 8.20 14.10
N PHE A 213 21.07 7.88 13.18
CA PHE A 213 21.15 8.43 11.83
C PHE A 213 21.55 7.32 10.85
N LEU A 214 20.79 7.17 9.77
CA LEU A 214 20.82 6.04 8.84
C LEU A 214 20.68 6.55 7.40
N VAL A 215 21.42 5.95 6.47
CA VAL A 215 21.34 6.24 5.04
C VAL A 215 21.23 4.94 4.25
N TRP A 216 20.16 4.79 3.47
CA TRP A 216 20.09 3.74 2.45
C TRP A 216 20.64 4.28 1.13
N VAL A 217 21.41 3.45 0.44
CA VAL A 217 22.06 3.79 -0.82
C VAL A 217 21.48 2.94 -1.95
N ASN A 218 21.03 3.58 -3.02
CA ASN A 218 20.51 2.96 -4.25
C ASN A 218 19.27 2.05 -4.09
N GLU A 219 18.37 2.38 -3.16
CA GLU A 219 17.08 1.70 -2.98
C GLU A 219 16.03 2.28 -3.96
N GLU A 220 15.24 3.27 -3.53
CA GLU A 220 14.26 3.96 -4.40
C GLU A 220 14.81 5.22 -5.07
N ASP A 221 15.68 5.91 -4.36
CA ASP A 221 16.45 7.07 -4.80
C ASP A 221 17.94 6.78 -4.58
N HIS A 222 18.84 7.70 -4.96
CA HIS A 222 20.28 7.48 -4.69
C HIS A 222 20.55 7.38 -3.19
N LEU A 223 19.96 8.28 -2.40
CA LEU A 223 20.05 8.27 -0.95
C LEU A 223 18.67 8.36 -0.32
N ARG A 224 18.45 7.57 0.73
CA ARG A 224 17.37 7.79 1.71
C ARG A 224 17.97 8.06 3.07
N VAL A 225 17.92 9.31 3.49
CA VAL A 225 18.52 9.80 4.74
C VAL A 225 17.47 9.82 5.83
N ILE A 226 17.80 9.26 6.99
CA ILE A 226 16.88 9.01 8.09
C ILE A 226 17.56 9.44 9.40
N SER A 227 16.85 10.22 10.21
CA SER A 227 17.19 10.49 11.61
C SER A 227 16.04 9.99 12.48
N MET A 228 16.36 9.26 13.56
CA MET A 228 15.34 8.74 14.47
C MET A 228 15.88 8.50 15.86
N GLN A 229 14.99 8.48 16.85
CA GLN A 229 15.27 8.04 18.22
C GLN A 229 13.96 7.68 18.95
N LYS A 230 14.09 7.03 20.12
CA LYS A 230 12.97 6.84 21.05
C LYS A 230 12.58 8.18 21.70
N GLY A 231 11.32 8.29 22.12
CA GLY A 231 10.75 9.50 22.72
C GLY A 231 10.33 10.55 21.70
N GLY A 232 9.84 11.68 22.22
CA GLY A 232 9.20 12.75 21.45
C GLY A 232 10.08 13.94 21.08
N ASN A 233 11.41 13.87 21.26
CA ASN A 233 12.32 14.99 20.96
C ASN A 233 12.56 15.15 19.44
N MET A 234 11.53 15.57 18.72
CA MET A 234 11.56 15.87 17.29
C MET A 234 12.58 16.95 16.94
N LYS A 235 12.83 17.90 17.86
CA LYS A 235 13.81 18.97 17.64
C LYS A 235 15.23 18.44 17.53
N GLU A 236 15.62 17.53 18.42
CA GLU A 236 16.92 16.87 18.34
C GLU A 236 17.04 15.98 17.09
N VAL A 237 16.01 15.20 16.79
CA VAL A 237 15.95 14.36 15.58
C VAL A 237 16.13 15.22 14.32
N PHE A 238 15.41 16.34 14.24
CA PHE A 238 15.46 17.24 13.09
C PHE A 238 16.79 18.01 13.00
N ASN A 239 17.38 18.41 14.13
CA ASN A 239 18.71 19.02 14.15
C ASN A 239 19.79 18.08 13.61
N ARG A 240 19.79 16.81 14.07
CA ARG A 240 20.70 15.78 13.56
C ARG A 240 20.47 15.50 12.08
N PHE A 241 19.21 15.45 11.64
CA PHE A 241 18.83 15.30 10.25
C PHE A 241 19.38 16.42 9.36
N CYS A 242 19.17 17.68 9.74
CA CYS A 242 19.65 18.84 8.99
C CYS A 242 21.18 18.88 8.94
N THR A 243 21.84 18.66 10.08
CA THR A 243 23.30 18.64 10.17
C THR A 243 23.90 17.53 9.30
N GLY A 244 23.31 16.33 9.33
CA GLY A 244 23.73 15.20 8.51
C GLY A 244 23.58 15.50 7.02
N LEU A 245 22.44 16.01 6.57
CA LEU A 245 22.21 16.38 5.17
C LEU A 245 23.18 17.47 4.69
N THR A 246 23.36 18.54 5.45
CA THR A 246 24.27 19.63 5.10
C THR A 246 25.70 19.12 4.93
N LYS A 247 26.19 18.29 5.86
CA LYS A 247 27.53 17.70 5.77
C LYS A 247 27.68 16.76 4.56
N ILE A 248 26.69 15.91 4.29
CA ILE A 248 26.71 15.03 3.10
C ILE A 248 26.75 15.88 1.83
N GLU A 249 25.93 16.93 1.74
CA GLU A 249 25.89 17.81 0.58
C GLU A 249 27.21 18.57 0.37
N GLU A 250 27.81 19.08 1.44
CA GLU A 250 29.14 19.73 1.40
C GLU A 250 30.22 18.75 0.90
N LEU A 251 30.22 17.52 1.39
CA LEU A 251 31.17 16.48 0.97
C LEU A 251 31.00 16.09 -0.51
N PHE A 252 29.76 16.05 -1.00
CA PHE A 252 29.48 15.87 -2.43
C PHE A 252 29.96 17.06 -3.26
N LYS A 253 29.71 18.30 -2.80
CA LYS A 253 30.17 19.53 -3.46
C LYS A 253 31.68 19.58 -3.58
N ASN A 254 32.41 19.18 -2.54
CA ASN A 254 33.87 19.10 -2.55
C ASN A 254 34.42 18.10 -3.59
N LYS A 255 33.58 17.17 -4.07
CA LYS A 255 33.90 16.22 -5.14
C LYS A 255 33.30 16.60 -6.50
N GLY A 256 32.79 17.82 -6.64
CA GLY A 256 32.19 18.31 -7.89
C GLY A 256 30.77 17.79 -8.15
N HIS A 257 30.09 17.22 -7.15
CA HIS A 257 28.72 16.74 -7.26
C HIS A 257 27.75 17.61 -6.44
N SER A 258 26.48 17.64 -6.85
CA SER A 258 25.42 18.33 -6.10
C SER A 258 24.16 17.48 -6.10
N PHE A 259 23.20 17.79 -5.23
CA PHE A 259 21.88 17.18 -5.34
C PHE A 259 21.11 17.73 -6.56
N MET A 260 20.27 16.90 -7.16
CA MET A 260 19.30 17.33 -8.15
C MET A 260 18.27 18.23 -7.45
N TRP A 261 18.23 19.49 -7.87
CA TRP A 261 17.39 20.51 -7.25
C TRP A 261 17.06 21.59 -8.27
N ASN A 262 15.81 22.06 -8.25
CA ASN A 262 15.43 23.26 -8.99
C ASN A 262 14.36 24.06 -8.24
N LYS A 263 14.15 25.31 -8.67
CA LYS A 263 13.26 26.27 -8.00
C LYS A 263 11.79 25.85 -8.00
N HIS A 264 11.36 25.08 -9.00
CA HIS A 264 9.97 24.67 -9.14
C HIS A 264 9.68 23.39 -8.34
N LEU A 265 10.51 22.35 -8.47
CA LEU A 265 10.27 21.03 -7.89
C LEU A 265 10.99 20.79 -6.55
N GLY A 266 11.85 21.71 -6.10
CA GLY A 266 12.72 21.45 -4.97
C GLY A 266 13.72 20.34 -5.30
N TYR A 267 13.96 19.43 -4.35
CA TYR A 267 14.78 18.24 -4.59
C TYR A 267 14.03 17.27 -5.52
N VAL A 268 14.73 16.83 -6.57
CA VAL A 268 14.19 15.92 -7.58
C VAL A 268 14.44 14.48 -7.15
N LEU A 269 13.40 13.65 -7.19
CA LEU A 269 13.41 12.24 -6.77
C LEU A 269 12.71 11.36 -7.82
N THR A 270 12.92 10.05 -7.71
CA THR A 270 12.43 9.04 -8.66
C THR A 270 10.92 9.09 -8.82
N CYS A 271 10.19 9.06 -7.71
CA CYS A 271 8.73 9.10 -7.72
C CYS A 271 8.24 10.55 -7.60
N PRO A 272 7.35 11.04 -8.48
CA PRO A 272 6.80 12.39 -8.40
C PRO A 272 6.14 12.70 -7.05
N SER A 273 5.65 11.70 -6.33
CA SER A 273 5.06 11.88 -5.00
C SER A 273 6.04 12.33 -3.93
N ASN A 274 7.35 12.17 -4.15
CA ASN A 274 8.41 12.54 -3.21
C ASN A 274 9.11 13.86 -3.56
N LEU A 275 8.73 14.56 -4.63
CA LEU A 275 9.31 15.87 -4.97
C LEU A 275 9.20 16.91 -3.83
N GLY A 276 10.00 17.97 -3.92
CA GLY A 276 10.02 19.07 -2.97
C GLY A 276 11.04 18.82 -1.88
N THR A 277 10.56 18.67 -0.66
CA THR A 277 11.43 18.33 0.48
C THR A 277 11.85 16.86 0.47
N GLY A 278 11.05 15.99 -0.16
CA GLY A 278 11.09 14.53 0.02
C GLY A 278 10.79 14.06 1.45
N LEU A 279 10.43 15.00 2.33
CA LEU A 279 10.46 14.78 3.76
C LEU A 279 9.21 14.06 4.23
N ARG A 280 9.43 13.05 5.08
CA ARG A 280 8.41 12.45 5.92
C ARG A 280 8.91 12.47 7.36
N ALA A 281 8.41 13.42 8.12
CA ALA A 281 8.53 13.51 9.56
C ALA A 281 7.30 12.90 10.21
N GLY A 282 7.52 12.13 11.26
CA GLY A 282 6.43 11.54 12.01
C GLY A 282 6.85 11.02 13.37
N VAL A 283 5.84 10.70 14.16
CA VAL A 283 6.00 10.12 15.48
C VAL A 283 5.11 8.89 15.62
N HIS A 284 5.57 7.93 16.41
CA HIS A 284 4.69 6.90 16.96
C HIS A 284 4.01 7.46 18.19
N VAL A 285 2.68 7.62 18.15
CA VAL A 285 1.89 8.21 19.23
C VAL A 285 0.72 7.31 19.62
N LYS A 286 0.48 7.17 20.92
CA LYS A 286 -0.67 6.46 21.50
C LYS A 286 -1.90 7.37 21.48
N LEU A 287 -2.96 6.95 20.79
CA LEU A 287 -4.23 7.66 20.69
C LEU A 287 -5.42 6.67 20.81
N PRO A 288 -5.53 5.88 21.90
CA PRO A 288 -6.52 4.80 22.02
C PRO A 288 -7.99 5.26 21.99
N HIS A 289 -8.29 6.50 22.41
CA HIS A 289 -9.65 7.05 22.39
C HIS A 289 -9.90 7.87 21.12
N LEU A 290 -9.00 8.79 20.78
CA LEU A 290 -9.15 9.67 19.62
C LEU A 290 -9.21 8.85 18.33
N SER A 291 -8.44 7.77 18.22
CA SER A 291 -8.46 6.92 17.03
C SER A 291 -9.79 6.23 16.74
N LYS A 292 -10.64 6.05 17.75
CA LYS A 292 -11.99 5.50 17.65
C LYS A 292 -13.05 6.58 17.47
N HIS A 293 -12.68 7.84 17.65
CA HIS A 293 -13.61 8.96 17.58
C HIS A 293 -13.96 9.27 16.12
N LYS A 294 -15.24 9.46 15.82
CA LYS A 294 -15.76 9.70 14.46
C LYS A 294 -15.13 10.89 13.71
N LYS A 295 -14.57 11.86 14.45
CA LYS A 295 -13.93 13.06 13.89
C LYS A 295 -12.42 12.90 13.62
N PHE A 296 -11.81 11.75 13.92
CA PHE A 296 -10.35 11.62 13.83
C PHE A 296 -9.80 11.86 12.42
N GLU A 297 -10.41 11.28 11.40
CA GLU A 297 -10.01 11.50 10.01
C GLU A 297 -10.16 12.97 9.60
N GLU A 298 -11.22 13.63 10.07
CA GLU A 298 -11.45 15.05 9.82
C GLU A 298 -10.36 15.92 10.49
N VAL A 299 -10.00 15.62 11.74
CA VAL A 299 -8.92 16.29 12.46
C VAL A 299 -7.60 16.15 11.69
N LEU A 300 -7.23 14.92 11.31
CA LEU A 300 -6.01 14.67 10.53
C LEU A 300 -6.00 15.43 9.21
N LYS A 301 -7.11 15.39 8.46
CA LYS A 301 -7.26 16.12 7.20
C LYS A 301 -7.06 17.62 7.38
N ARG A 302 -7.69 18.23 8.39
CA ARG A 302 -7.56 19.66 8.69
C ARG A 302 -6.16 20.06 9.15
N LEU A 303 -5.45 19.16 9.83
CA LEU A 303 -4.04 19.32 10.22
C LEU A 303 -3.05 19.01 9.10
N ARG A 304 -3.51 18.48 7.95
CA ARG A 304 -2.67 18.00 6.84
C ARG A 304 -1.69 16.90 7.28
N LEU A 305 -2.16 16.06 8.19
CA LEU A 305 -1.45 14.88 8.69
C LEU A 305 -2.08 13.61 8.11
N GLN A 306 -1.28 12.55 8.06
CA GLN A 306 -1.71 11.22 7.68
C GLN A 306 -1.30 10.23 8.77
N LYS A 307 -2.10 9.16 8.94
CA LYS A 307 -1.81 8.06 9.85
C LYS A 307 -1.44 6.78 9.11
N ARG A 308 -0.57 5.98 9.72
CA ARG A 308 -0.31 4.58 9.36
C ARG A 308 -0.20 3.74 10.64
N GLY A 309 -0.29 2.42 10.53
CA GLY A 309 0.17 1.55 11.62
C GLY A 309 1.69 1.60 11.78
N THR A 310 2.19 0.94 12.82
CA THR A 310 3.59 1.04 13.25
C THR A 310 4.58 0.22 12.41
N GLY A 311 4.11 -0.60 11.46
CA GLY A 311 4.95 -1.47 10.63
C GLY A 311 5.07 -1.05 9.16
N GLY A 312 4.56 0.12 8.76
CA GLY A 312 4.68 0.63 7.39
C GLY A 312 3.36 1.05 6.73
N VAL A 313 3.40 1.22 5.40
CA VAL A 313 2.21 1.46 4.56
C VAL A 313 1.27 0.26 4.78
N ASP A 314 0.03 0.51 5.19
CA ASP A 314 -1.04 -0.50 5.35
C ASP A 314 -0.95 -1.46 6.56
N THR A 315 -0.08 -1.19 7.54
CA THR A 315 -0.10 -1.97 8.80
C THR A 315 -1.20 -1.52 9.75
N ALA A 316 -1.79 -2.46 10.49
CA ALA A 316 -2.77 -2.17 11.53
C ALA A 316 -2.10 -1.44 12.72
N ALA A 317 -2.79 -0.46 13.30
CA ALA A 317 -2.39 0.15 14.56
C ALA A 317 -2.57 -0.85 15.71
N VAL A 318 -1.48 -1.26 16.35
CA VAL A 318 -1.55 -2.14 17.52
C VAL A 318 -1.72 -1.28 18.77
N GLY A 319 -2.74 -1.56 19.58
CA GLY A 319 -2.92 -0.90 20.89
C GLY A 319 -3.20 0.61 20.82
N GLY A 320 -3.77 1.10 19.72
CA GLY A 320 -4.03 2.53 19.53
C GLY A 320 -2.79 3.36 19.23
N VAL A 321 -1.66 2.73 18.84
CA VAL A 321 -0.44 3.43 18.42
C VAL A 321 -0.47 3.65 16.90
N PHE A 322 -0.22 4.89 16.48
CA PHE A 322 -0.18 5.29 15.07
C PHE A 322 1.13 6.00 14.74
N ASP A 323 1.62 5.77 13.52
CA ASP A 323 2.60 6.62 12.84
C ASP A 323 1.85 7.83 12.25
N ILE A 324 1.92 8.96 12.97
CA ILE A 324 1.37 10.24 12.51
C ILE A 324 2.47 11.03 11.85
N SER A 325 2.26 11.41 10.58
CA SER A 325 3.25 12.09 9.75
C SER A 325 2.64 13.18 8.87
N ASN A 326 3.46 14.08 8.35
CA ASN A 326 3.02 15.07 7.35
C ASN A 326 2.48 14.38 6.09
N ALA A 327 1.38 14.89 5.53
CA ALA A 327 0.83 14.40 4.26
C ALA A 327 1.52 15.03 3.03
N ASP A 328 1.96 16.28 3.18
CA ASP A 328 2.56 17.10 2.12
C ASP A 328 4.07 16.93 2.00
N ARG A 329 4.62 17.27 0.83
CA ARG A 329 6.08 17.27 0.57
C ARG A 329 6.53 18.45 -0.28
N LEU A 330 5.74 18.78 -1.30
CA LEU A 330 5.98 19.87 -2.24
C LEU A 330 5.21 21.14 -1.82
N GLY A 331 5.71 22.31 -2.19
CA GLY A 331 5.15 23.61 -1.79
C GLY A 331 5.39 24.09 -0.34
N PHE A 332 5.98 23.27 0.52
CA PHE A 332 6.31 23.60 1.92
C PHE A 332 7.77 23.34 2.22
N SER A 333 8.39 24.10 3.13
CA SER A 333 9.76 23.83 3.56
C SER A 333 9.84 22.68 4.58
N GLU A 334 11.05 22.14 4.80
CA GLU A 334 11.29 21.07 5.77
C GLU A 334 10.88 21.49 7.19
N VAL A 335 11.26 22.70 7.63
CA VAL A 335 10.83 23.27 8.91
C VAL A 335 9.30 23.37 9.00
N GLU A 336 8.63 23.86 7.95
CA GLU A 336 7.16 23.98 7.95
C GLU A 336 6.49 22.61 8.14
N LEU A 337 6.95 21.58 7.44
CA LEU A 337 6.40 20.23 7.54
C LEU A 337 6.64 19.60 8.92
N VAL A 338 7.82 19.77 9.49
CA VAL A 338 8.12 19.27 10.85
C VAL A 338 7.32 20.04 11.89
N GLN A 339 7.15 21.36 11.74
CA GLN A 339 6.31 22.17 12.63
C GLN A 339 4.85 21.71 12.60
N MET A 340 4.29 21.40 11.42
CA MET A 340 2.93 20.85 11.31
C MET A 340 2.77 19.54 12.11
N VAL A 341 3.79 18.67 12.08
CA VAL A 341 3.79 17.43 12.86
C VAL A 341 3.87 17.73 14.35
N VAL A 342 4.79 18.59 14.79
CA VAL A 342 4.94 18.97 16.21
C VAL A 342 3.64 19.56 16.76
N ASP A 343 3.08 20.57 16.08
CA ASP A 343 1.86 21.26 16.53
C ASP A 343 0.65 20.33 16.49
N GLY A 344 0.51 19.56 15.41
CA GLY A 344 -0.60 18.63 15.26
C GLY A 344 -0.56 17.51 16.29
N VAL A 345 0.61 16.94 16.58
CA VAL A 345 0.75 15.90 17.62
C VAL A 345 0.41 16.46 19.01
N LYS A 346 0.81 17.68 19.33
CA LYS A 346 0.40 18.33 20.60
C LYS A 346 -1.12 18.42 20.73
N LEU A 347 -1.80 18.87 19.66
CA LEU A 347 -3.25 18.95 19.64
C LEU A 347 -3.92 17.55 19.75
N LEU A 348 -3.39 16.54 19.04
CA LEU A 348 -3.90 15.18 19.12
C LEU A 348 -3.78 14.61 20.54
N ILE A 349 -2.66 14.89 21.24
CA ILE A 349 -2.46 14.48 22.64
C ILE A 349 -3.43 15.23 23.57
N GLU A 350 -3.67 16.52 23.33
CA GLU A 350 -4.65 17.28 24.10
C GLU A 350 -6.08 16.73 23.94
N MET A 351 -6.46 16.41 22.70
CA MET A 351 -7.74 15.76 22.40
C MET A 351 -7.84 14.38 23.06
N GLU A 352 -6.79 13.57 23.00
CA GLU A 352 -6.73 12.26 23.67
C GLU A 352 -6.95 12.41 25.18
N LYS A 353 -6.26 13.35 25.83
CA LYS A 353 -6.41 13.65 27.27
C LYS A 353 -7.82 14.12 27.65
N LYS A 354 -8.51 14.86 26.77
CA LYS A 354 -9.92 15.22 27.01
C LYS A 354 -10.82 13.99 26.91
N LEU A 355 -10.62 13.15 25.90
CA LEU A 355 -11.42 11.93 25.71
C LEU A 355 -11.20 10.92 26.84
N GLU A 356 -9.98 10.77 27.36
CA GLU A 356 -9.68 9.95 28.54
C GLU A 356 -10.49 10.38 29.78
N LYS A 357 -10.82 11.68 29.89
CA LYS A 357 -11.65 12.24 30.97
C LYS A 357 -13.15 12.26 30.63
N GLY A 358 -13.56 11.69 29.49
CA GLY A 358 -14.95 11.72 29.02
C GLY A 358 -15.43 13.10 28.56
N GLN A 359 -14.52 14.02 28.22
CA GLN A 359 -14.84 15.38 27.80
C GLN A 359 -14.95 15.50 26.27
N SER A 360 -15.75 16.47 25.79
CA SER A 360 -15.84 16.76 24.36
C SER A 360 -14.56 17.40 23.80
N ILE A 361 -14.24 17.06 22.56
CA ILE A 361 -13.12 17.65 21.78
C ILE A 361 -13.60 18.69 20.77
N ASP A 362 -14.88 19.05 20.75
CA ASP A 362 -15.46 19.90 19.72
C ASP A 362 -14.82 21.30 19.66
N GLU A 363 -14.45 21.84 20.82
CA GLU A 363 -13.74 23.11 20.96
C GLU A 363 -12.29 23.06 20.46
N LEU A 364 -11.71 21.86 20.36
CA LEU A 364 -10.34 21.64 19.92
C LEU A 364 -10.25 21.37 18.42
N MET A 365 -11.38 21.31 17.71
CA MET A 365 -11.38 21.04 16.28
C MET A 365 -10.51 22.07 15.55
N PRO A 366 -9.46 21.64 14.83
CA PRO A 366 -8.58 22.56 14.15
C PRO A 366 -9.37 23.35 13.12
N VAL A 367 -9.10 24.66 13.03
CA VAL A 367 -9.62 25.48 11.94
C VAL A 367 -8.99 24.97 10.65
N GLN A 368 -9.81 24.76 9.62
CA GLN A 368 -9.28 24.39 8.32
C GLN A 368 -8.39 25.54 7.85
N LYS A 369 -7.07 25.31 7.77
CA LYS A 369 -6.17 26.21 7.06
C LYS A 369 -6.49 26.09 5.58
N GLU A 370 -7.54 26.77 5.14
CA GLU A 370 -7.75 27.02 3.71
C GLU A 370 -6.53 27.76 3.18
N MET A 371 -6.07 27.39 1.98
CA MET A 371 -5.19 28.28 1.26
C MET A 371 -5.89 29.63 1.18
N LEU A 372 -5.27 30.67 1.70
CA LEU A 372 -5.65 32.05 1.41
C LEU A 372 -5.41 32.26 -0.09
N LYS A 373 -6.40 31.90 -0.91
CA LYS A 373 -6.52 32.26 -2.32
C LYS A 373 -7.97 32.66 -2.52
N MET A 374 -8.20 33.98 -2.53
CA MET A 374 -9.45 34.60 -2.94
C MET A 374 -9.89 34.06 -4.30
N SER A 375 -11.01 33.35 -4.34
CA SER A 375 -11.97 33.46 -5.43
C SER A 375 -13.35 33.11 -4.90
N VAL A 376 -14.17 34.14 -4.74
CA VAL A 376 -15.60 34.06 -4.48
C VAL A 376 -16.26 33.38 -5.68
N ASN A 377 -16.98 32.27 -5.45
CA ASN A 377 -18.36 32.16 -5.93
C ASN A 377 -19.08 30.96 -5.31
N THR A 378 -20.26 31.29 -4.80
CA THR A 378 -21.24 30.48 -4.08
C THR A 378 -22.01 29.53 -4.99
N SER A 379 -22.26 28.30 -4.52
CA SER A 379 -23.64 27.79 -4.39
C SER A 379 -23.66 26.55 -3.51
N ALA A 380 -24.52 26.59 -2.49
CA ALA A 380 -24.84 25.51 -1.59
C ALA A 380 -26.10 24.77 -2.07
N SER A 381 -26.17 23.47 -1.83
CA SER A 381 -27.43 22.82 -1.44
C SER A 381 -27.15 21.49 -0.74
N CYS A 382 -27.78 21.33 0.41
CA CYS A 382 -27.76 20.20 1.33
C CYS A 382 -28.46 18.96 0.75
N CYS A 383 -28.15 17.78 1.30
CA CYS A 383 -29.11 16.91 1.98
C CYS A 383 -28.38 15.85 2.81
N ALA A 384 -28.76 15.76 4.09
CA ALA A 384 -28.26 14.84 5.11
C ALA A 384 -29.32 13.78 5.46
N HIS A 385 -28.91 12.81 6.28
CA HIS A 385 -29.66 11.71 6.96
C HIS A 385 -29.62 10.38 6.17
N SER A 386 -29.37 9.21 6.75
CA SER A 386 -29.29 8.75 8.15
C SER A 386 -28.59 7.38 8.19
N LEU A 387 -27.98 7.02 9.34
CA LEU A 387 -28.02 5.71 10.01
C LEU A 387 -26.83 5.58 10.96
N SER A 388 -27.06 5.96 12.21
CA SER A 388 -26.14 5.81 13.34
C SER A 388 -26.80 4.93 14.39
N THR A 389 -26.41 3.65 14.50
CA THR A 389 -26.55 2.89 15.76
C THR A 389 -25.76 1.59 15.70
N LEU A 390 -25.19 1.21 16.85
CA LEU A 390 -24.61 -0.09 17.22
C LEU A 390 -23.13 -0.33 16.88
N SER A 391 -22.24 0.20 17.74
CA SER A 391 -20.94 -0.42 18.01
C SER A 391 -20.56 -0.14 19.46
N GLY A 392 -20.88 -1.10 20.33
CA GLY A 392 -20.49 -1.12 21.73
C GLY A 392 -20.68 -2.53 22.24
N MET A 393 -19.67 -3.06 22.94
CA MET A 393 -19.52 -4.44 23.44
C MET A 393 -19.01 -5.36 22.33
N LEU A 394 -17.77 -5.84 22.37
CA LEU A 394 -17.28 -6.82 23.33
C LEU A 394 -15.73 -6.90 23.31
N TYR A 395 -15.10 -6.79 24.48
CA TYR A 395 -13.71 -7.19 24.70
C TYR A 395 -13.67 -8.06 25.97
N GLY A 396 -13.35 -9.34 25.81
CA GLY A 396 -13.07 -10.27 26.90
C GLY A 396 -12.23 -11.45 26.37
N PRO A 397 -11.26 -11.96 27.13
CA PRO A 397 -10.40 -13.07 26.69
C PRO A 397 -11.19 -14.38 26.71
N ALA A 398 -11.16 -15.10 25.59
CA ALA A 398 -11.67 -16.45 25.48
C ALA A 398 -10.50 -17.43 25.61
N ASP A 399 -10.32 -18.00 26.80
CA ASP A 399 -9.48 -19.17 26.98
C ASP A 399 -10.11 -20.37 26.25
N PHE A 400 -9.37 -20.94 25.31
CA PHE A 400 -9.65 -22.26 24.74
C PHE A 400 -8.61 -23.22 25.30
N CYS A 401 -9.04 -24.02 26.29
CA CYS A 401 -8.22 -25.09 26.86
C CYS A 401 -7.93 -26.17 25.79
N GLY A 402 -6.65 -26.49 25.59
CA GLY A 402 -6.22 -27.77 25.03
C GLY A 402 -5.82 -27.84 23.55
N LEU A 403 -5.35 -26.75 22.93
CA LEU A 403 -4.96 -26.74 21.51
C LEU A 403 -3.46 -26.50 21.30
N THR A 404 -2.81 -27.39 20.55
CA THR A 404 -1.46 -27.14 20.02
C THR A 404 -1.58 -26.22 18.81
N LEU A 405 -1.30 -24.92 18.99
CA LEU A 405 -1.20 -23.97 17.88
C LEU A 405 0.05 -24.27 17.04
N HIS A 406 -0.08 -24.25 15.72
CA HIS A 406 1.06 -24.08 14.82
C HIS A 406 1.04 -22.67 14.26
N ARG A 407 2.02 -21.86 14.68
CA ARG A 407 2.29 -20.51 14.17
C ARG A 407 2.91 -20.65 12.79
N VAL A 408 2.21 -20.19 11.76
CA VAL A 408 2.81 -19.93 10.44
C VAL A 408 2.88 -18.41 10.31
N PHE A 409 4.09 -17.85 10.30
CA PHE A 409 4.31 -16.45 9.98
C PHE A 409 4.30 -16.31 8.46
N LEU A 410 3.21 -15.79 7.91
CA LEU A 410 3.21 -15.16 6.60
C LEU A 410 2.87 -13.69 6.80
N THR A 411 3.72 -12.84 6.23
CA THR A 411 3.75 -11.40 6.46
C THR A 411 2.68 -10.68 5.63
N SER A 412 1.64 -10.19 6.29
CA SER A 412 1.07 -8.83 6.12
C SER A 412 -0.16 -8.66 7.03
N ALA A 413 -0.16 -7.57 7.82
CA ALA A 413 -1.17 -7.15 8.81
C ALA A 413 -1.39 -8.09 10.03
N VAL A 414 -0.90 -7.67 11.22
CA VAL A 414 -1.30 -8.32 12.48
C VAL A 414 -2.69 -7.84 12.90
N VAL A 415 -3.71 -8.30 12.19
CA VAL A 415 -4.77 -8.97 12.92
C VAL A 415 -4.15 -10.29 13.39
N ARG A 416 -4.49 -10.84 14.57
CA ARG A 416 -4.00 -12.19 14.89
C ARG A 416 -4.65 -13.16 13.91
N GLN A 417 -4.01 -13.31 12.75
CA GLN A 417 -4.36 -14.28 11.73
C GLN A 417 -3.95 -15.61 12.30
N SER A 418 -4.94 -16.33 12.79
CA SER A 418 -4.77 -17.70 13.22
C SER A 418 -5.54 -18.56 12.24
N THR A 419 -4.86 -19.54 11.69
CA THR A 419 -5.52 -20.64 11.00
C THR A 419 -5.73 -21.74 12.01
N TRP A 420 -6.97 -22.18 12.16
CA TRP A 420 -7.28 -23.44 12.81
C TRP A 420 -7.70 -24.43 11.73
N HIS A 421 -7.37 -25.71 11.91
CA HIS A 421 -7.90 -26.80 11.09
C HIS A 421 -8.14 -28.03 11.95
N ASN A 422 -9.09 -28.88 11.56
CA ASN A 422 -9.21 -30.21 12.13
C ASN A 422 -8.03 -31.10 11.71
N ASP A 423 -7.80 -32.22 12.39
CA ASP A 423 -6.63 -33.11 12.16
C ASP A 423 -6.51 -33.55 10.69
N ASN A 424 -7.65 -33.80 10.06
CA ASN A 424 -7.72 -34.26 8.67
C ASN A 424 -7.60 -33.13 7.63
N LYS A 425 -7.46 -31.87 8.07
CA LYS A 425 -7.37 -30.66 7.22
C LYS A 425 -8.54 -30.52 6.23
N THR A 426 -9.72 -30.97 6.62
CA THR A 426 -10.96 -30.91 5.83
C THR A 426 -11.93 -29.83 6.29
N PHE A 427 -11.68 -29.20 7.44
CA PHE A 427 -12.40 -28.04 7.94
C PHE A 427 -11.39 -27.06 8.55
N LEU A 428 -11.42 -25.81 8.11
CA LEU A 428 -10.47 -24.76 8.50
C LEU A 428 -11.23 -23.49 8.86
N VAL A 429 -10.66 -22.71 9.77
CA VAL A 429 -11.15 -21.39 10.12
C VAL A 429 -9.96 -20.45 10.10
N TRP A 430 -9.99 -19.46 9.20
CA TRP A 430 -9.05 -18.35 9.26
C TRP A 430 -9.73 -17.25 10.04
N VAL A 431 -9.12 -16.91 11.16
CA VAL A 431 -9.59 -15.81 11.98
C VAL A 431 -8.89 -14.57 11.47
N ASN A 432 -9.66 -13.48 11.31
CA ASN A 432 -9.09 -12.15 11.20
C ASN A 432 -8.21 -11.93 9.94
N GLU A 433 -8.64 -12.48 8.81
CA GLU A 433 -8.00 -12.27 7.51
C GLU A 433 -8.62 -11.04 6.80
N GLU A 434 -9.43 -11.23 5.75
CA GLU A 434 -10.22 -10.16 5.12
C GLU A 434 -11.48 -9.85 5.94
N ASP A 435 -12.09 -10.90 6.49
CA ASP A 435 -13.25 -10.86 7.38
C ASP A 435 -12.86 -11.40 8.77
N HIS A 436 -13.68 -11.14 9.79
CA HIS A 436 -13.44 -11.67 11.15
C HIS A 436 -13.26 -13.19 11.16
N LEU A 437 -14.01 -13.92 10.30
CA LEU A 437 -13.91 -15.37 10.14
C LEU A 437 -14.06 -15.73 8.67
N ARG A 438 -13.11 -16.49 8.13
CA ARG A 438 -13.26 -17.26 6.90
C ARG A 438 -13.35 -18.74 7.26
N VAL A 439 -14.56 -19.29 7.19
CA VAL A 439 -14.82 -20.71 7.47
C VAL A 439 -14.73 -21.49 6.16
N ILE A 440 -13.99 -22.59 6.16
CA ILE A 440 -13.67 -23.36 4.96
C ILE A 440 -13.92 -24.84 5.26
N SER A 441 -14.62 -25.52 4.34
CA SER A 441 -14.71 -26.97 4.31
C SER A 441 -14.22 -27.45 2.96
N MET A 442 -13.34 -28.45 2.94
CA MET A 442 -12.74 -28.98 1.72
C MET A 442 -12.38 -30.45 1.86
N GLN A 443 -12.31 -31.18 0.75
CA GLN A 443 -11.75 -32.53 0.70
C GLN A 443 -11.29 -32.86 -0.73
N LYS A 444 -10.52 -33.93 -0.88
CA LYS A 444 -10.23 -34.50 -2.20
C LYS A 444 -11.47 -35.19 -2.75
N GLY A 445 -11.69 -35.09 -4.06
CA GLY A 445 -12.85 -35.66 -4.75
C GLY A 445 -14.05 -34.72 -4.83
N GLY A 446 -15.12 -35.15 -5.50
CA GLY A 446 -16.26 -34.31 -5.87
C GLY A 446 -17.47 -34.37 -4.92
N ASN A 447 -17.34 -34.89 -3.70
CA ASN A 447 -18.48 -35.05 -2.78
C ASN A 447 -18.87 -33.71 -2.10
N MET A 448 -19.45 -32.80 -2.88
CA MET A 448 -19.86 -31.47 -2.40
C MET A 448 -20.90 -31.54 -1.28
N LYS A 449 -21.75 -32.57 -1.26
CA LYS A 449 -22.76 -32.76 -0.20
C LYS A 449 -22.10 -32.96 1.16
N GLU A 450 -21.08 -33.81 1.24
CA GLU A 450 -20.32 -34.05 2.46
C GLU A 450 -19.53 -32.81 2.90
N VAL A 451 -18.88 -32.13 1.96
CA VAL A 451 -18.17 -30.86 2.22
C VAL A 451 -19.11 -29.82 2.81
N PHE A 452 -20.28 -29.63 2.20
CA PHE A 452 -21.26 -28.64 2.63
C PHE A 452 -21.93 -29.02 3.96
N THR A 453 -22.23 -30.31 4.18
CA THR A 453 -22.76 -30.80 5.46
C THR A 453 -21.78 -30.49 6.60
N ARG A 454 -20.48 -30.74 6.38
CA ARG A 454 -19.42 -30.41 7.35
C ARG A 454 -19.28 -28.90 7.55
N PHE A 455 -19.41 -28.10 6.48
CA PHE A 455 -19.40 -26.64 6.55
C PHE A 455 -20.53 -26.12 7.43
N CYS A 456 -21.78 -26.51 7.15
CA CYS A 456 -22.95 -26.08 7.93
C CYS A 456 -22.82 -26.50 9.39
N THR A 457 -22.49 -27.77 9.65
CA THR A 457 -22.31 -28.27 11.03
C THR A 457 -21.25 -27.48 11.79
N GLY A 458 -20.12 -27.18 11.15
CA GLY A 458 -19.05 -26.40 11.76
C GLY A 458 -19.43 -24.94 11.99
N LEU A 459 -20.06 -24.30 11.00
CA LEU A 459 -20.48 -22.90 11.08
C LEU A 459 -21.55 -22.68 12.16
N THR A 460 -22.54 -23.57 12.27
CA THR A 460 -23.56 -23.51 13.32
C THR A 460 -22.94 -23.62 14.71
N LYS A 461 -22.01 -24.54 14.92
CA LYS A 461 -21.29 -24.67 16.21
C LYS A 461 -20.47 -23.43 16.54
N ILE A 462 -19.80 -22.84 15.55
CA ILE A 462 -19.06 -21.58 15.73
C ILE A 462 -20.03 -20.47 16.15
N GLU A 463 -21.14 -20.33 15.44
CA GLU A 463 -22.16 -19.31 15.74
C GLU A 463 -22.73 -19.48 17.16
N GLU A 464 -23.03 -20.71 17.59
CA GLU A 464 -23.45 -21.02 18.96
C GLU A 464 -22.40 -20.61 20.00
N LEU A 465 -21.12 -20.90 19.76
CA LEU A 465 -20.03 -20.52 20.65
C LEU A 465 -19.89 -19.00 20.80
N PHE A 466 -20.08 -18.24 19.71
CA PHE A 466 -20.08 -16.78 19.74
C PHE A 466 -21.33 -16.26 20.47
N LYS A 467 -22.51 -16.80 20.18
CA LYS A 467 -23.78 -16.43 20.84
C LYS A 467 -23.70 -16.62 22.35
N ASN A 468 -23.14 -17.75 22.81
CA ASN A 468 -22.94 -18.03 24.23
C ASN A 468 -21.99 -17.04 24.92
N LYS A 469 -21.13 -16.34 24.15
CA LYS A 469 -20.24 -15.29 24.64
C LYS A 469 -20.82 -13.88 24.45
N GLY A 470 -22.09 -13.76 24.06
CA GLY A 470 -22.77 -12.48 23.84
C GLY A 470 -22.51 -11.86 22.47
N HIS A 471 -21.94 -12.60 21.51
CA HIS A 471 -21.64 -12.12 20.16
C HIS A 471 -22.53 -12.80 19.12
N SER A 472 -23.10 -12.05 18.17
CA SER A 472 -23.79 -12.62 17.00
C SER A 472 -23.06 -12.27 15.72
N PHE A 473 -23.23 -13.08 14.66
CA PHE A 473 -22.77 -12.70 13.34
C PHE A 473 -23.52 -11.46 12.86
N MET A 474 -22.80 -10.56 12.20
CA MET A 474 -23.41 -9.34 11.65
C MET A 474 -24.31 -9.72 10.49
N TRP A 475 -25.59 -9.39 10.62
CA TRP A 475 -26.61 -9.73 9.64
C TRP A 475 -27.56 -8.55 9.46
N ASN A 476 -27.99 -8.34 8.22
CA ASN A 476 -28.90 -7.28 7.83
C ASN A 476 -30.00 -7.86 6.94
N GLU A 477 -31.24 -7.41 7.13
CA GLU A 477 -32.41 -7.92 6.40
C GLU A 477 -32.31 -7.74 4.88
N HIS A 478 -31.73 -6.62 4.44
CA HIS A 478 -31.56 -6.32 3.02
C HIS A 478 -30.30 -6.97 2.42
N LEU A 479 -29.22 -7.06 3.20
CA LEU A 479 -27.89 -7.43 2.70
C LEU A 479 -27.43 -8.85 3.09
N GLY A 480 -28.16 -9.57 3.93
CA GLY A 480 -27.72 -10.85 4.50
C GLY A 480 -26.56 -10.67 5.49
N TYR A 481 -25.61 -11.61 5.51
CA TYR A 481 -24.40 -11.49 6.31
C TYR A 481 -23.55 -10.31 5.84
N VAL A 482 -23.14 -9.48 6.80
CA VAL A 482 -22.35 -8.27 6.54
C VAL A 482 -20.87 -8.61 6.67
N LEU A 483 -20.16 -8.46 5.54
CA LEU A 483 -18.74 -8.74 5.38
C LEU A 483 -17.98 -7.47 4.97
N THR A 484 -16.66 -7.47 5.12
CA THR A 484 -15.78 -6.32 4.88
C THR A 484 -15.88 -5.80 3.44
N CYS A 485 -15.93 -6.72 2.47
CA CYS A 485 -16.02 -6.38 1.05
C CYS A 485 -17.49 -6.43 0.58
N PRO A 486 -18.01 -5.37 -0.08
CA PRO A 486 -19.37 -5.36 -0.62
C PRO A 486 -19.67 -6.52 -1.59
N SER A 487 -18.66 -7.02 -2.31
CA SER A 487 -18.81 -8.18 -3.22
C SER A 487 -19.00 -9.52 -2.49
N ASN A 488 -18.78 -9.56 -1.17
CA ASN A 488 -18.97 -10.74 -0.34
C ASN A 488 -20.33 -10.72 0.40
N LEU A 489 -21.13 -9.65 0.31
CA LEU A 489 -22.43 -9.57 1.01
C LEU A 489 -23.42 -10.68 0.60
N GLY A 490 -24.46 -10.88 1.40
CA GLY A 490 -25.46 -11.92 1.21
C GLY A 490 -25.11 -13.17 2.00
N THR A 491 -24.83 -14.26 1.30
CA THR A 491 -24.39 -15.53 1.92
C THR A 491 -22.92 -15.52 2.34
N GLY A 492 -22.10 -14.63 1.78
CA GLY A 492 -20.64 -14.74 1.92
C GLY A 492 -20.03 -15.97 1.25
N LEU A 493 -20.85 -16.85 0.65
CA LEU A 493 -20.45 -18.18 0.28
C LEU A 493 -19.77 -18.22 -1.09
N ARG A 494 -18.62 -18.89 -1.13
CA ARG A 494 -17.96 -19.31 -2.36
C ARG A 494 -17.81 -20.84 -2.36
N ALA A 495 -18.71 -21.52 -3.06
CA ALA A 495 -18.61 -22.94 -3.35
C ALA A 495 -17.87 -23.14 -4.68
N GLY A 496 -16.88 -24.03 -4.70
CA GLY A 496 -16.08 -24.26 -5.89
C GLY A 496 -15.52 -25.68 -6.00
N VAL A 497 -15.21 -26.10 -7.22
CA VAL A 497 -14.62 -27.39 -7.54
C VAL A 497 -13.46 -27.20 -8.50
N HIS A 498 -12.31 -27.79 -8.18
CA HIS A 498 -11.23 -27.95 -9.14
C HIS A 498 -11.59 -29.08 -10.11
N VAL A 499 -11.88 -28.72 -11.36
CA VAL A 499 -12.32 -29.65 -12.41
C VAL A 499 -11.42 -29.54 -13.64
N LYS A 500 -11.09 -30.69 -14.23
CA LYS A 500 -10.25 -30.80 -15.42
C LYS A 500 -11.14 -30.70 -16.66
N LEU A 501 -10.95 -29.65 -17.45
CA LEU A 501 -11.72 -29.31 -18.65
C LEU A 501 -10.82 -28.97 -19.86
N PRO A 502 -9.87 -29.83 -20.27
CA PRO A 502 -8.86 -29.54 -21.28
C PRO A 502 -9.43 -29.28 -22.69
N HIS A 503 -10.62 -29.80 -23.02
CA HIS A 503 -11.28 -29.59 -24.31
C HIS A 503 -12.26 -28.43 -24.26
N LEU A 504 -13.14 -28.40 -23.27
CA LEU A 504 -14.16 -27.36 -23.10
C LEU A 504 -13.51 -26.00 -22.87
N SER A 505 -12.40 -25.92 -22.14
CA SER A 505 -11.68 -24.65 -21.93
C SER A 505 -11.12 -24.01 -23.21
N LYS A 506 -10.92 -24.79 -24.26
CA LYS A 506 -10.48 -24.30 -25.58
C LYS A 506 -11.66 -23.99 -26.51
N HIS A 507 -12.87 -24.38 -26.10
CA HIS A 507 -14.06 -24.18 -26.93
C HIS A 507 -14.54 -22.73 -26.85
N LYS A 508 -14.80 -22.11 -28.01
CA LYS A 508 -15.16 -20.68 -28.14
C LYS A 508 -16.38 -20.24 -27.33
N LYS A 509 -17.25 -21.18 -26.93
CA LYS A 509 -18.47 -20.91 -26.15
C LYS A 509 -18.31 -21.13 -24.64
N PHE A 510 -17.11 -21.42 -24.14
CA PHE A 510 -16.92 -21.75 -22.73
C PHE A 510 -17.33 -20.61 -21.78
N GLU A 511 -16.90 -19.37 -22.07
CA GLU A 511 -17.30 -18.19 -21.27
C GLU A 511 -18.81 -17.96 -21.30
N GLU A 512 -19.44 -18.17 -22.46
CA GLU A 512 -20.89 -18.06 -22.61
C GLU A 512 -21.61 -19.08 -21.73
N VAL A 513 -21.16 -20.34 -21.74
CA VAL A 513 -21.71 -21.41 -20.91
C VAL A 513 -21.58 -21.06 -19.43
N LEU A 514 -20.41 -20.60 -18.97
CA LEU A 514 -20.20 -20.19 -17.58
C LEU A 514 -21.12 -19.03 -17.18
N LYS A 515 -21.24 -18.01 -18.03
CA LYS A 515 -22.15 -16.87 -17.80
C LYS A 515 -23.60 -17.32 -17.67
N ARG A 516 -24.07 -18.22 -18.54
CA ARG A 516 -25.45 -18.74 -18.49
C ARG A 516 -25.71 -19.61 -17.27
N LEU A 517 -24.68 -20.31 -16.77
CA LEU A 517 -24.72 -21.09 -15.53
C LEU A 517 -24.51 -20.22 -14.27
N ARG A 518 -24.21 -18.93 -14.43
CA ARG A 518 -23.85 -18.01 -13.33
C ARG A 518 -22.64 -18.50 -12.52
N LEU A 519 -21.69 -19.10 -13.23
CA LEU A 519 -20.43 -19.59 -12.70
C LEU A 519 -19.26 -18.73 -13.19
N GLN A 520 -18.18 -18.73 -12.41
CA GLN A 520 -16.91 -18.10 -12.75
C GLN A 520 -15.77 -19.13 -12.71
N LYS A 521 -14.73 -18.91 -13.51
CA LYS A 521 -13.51 -19.72 -13.52
C LYS A 521 -12.31 -18.95 -12.96
N ARG A 522 -11.41 -19.63 -12.24
CA ARG A 522 -10.08 -19.12 -11.83
C ARG A 522 -9.01 -20.18 -12.06
N GLY A 523 -7.74 -19.78 -12.06
CA GLY A 523 -6.62 -20.72 -12.01
C GLY A 523 -6.54 -21.44 -10.66
N THR A 524 -5.69 -22.48 -10.59
CA THR A 524 -5.63 -23.40 -9.45
C THR A 524 -5.00 -22.83 -8.18
N GLY A 525 -4.45 -21.61 -8.24
CA GLY A 525 -3.82 -20.92 -7.09
C GLY A 525 -4.63 -19.75 -6.54
N GLY A 526 -5.87 -19.53 -6.99
CA GLY A 526 -6.71 -18.42 -6.56
C GLY A 526 -6.90 -17.32 -7.61
N VAL A 527 -7.31 -16.13 -7.16
CA VAL A 527 -7.53 -14.95 -8.02
C VAL A 527 -6.23 -14.63 -8.77
N ASP A 528 -6.34 -14.39 -10.07
CA ASP A 528 -5.23 -14.02 -10.98
C ASP A 528 -4.12 -15.08 -11.20
N THR A 529 -4.38 -16.35 -10.89
CA THR A 529 -3.45 -17.44 -11.21
C THR A 529 -3.75 -18.09 -12.57
N ALA A 530 -2.69 -18.53 -13.27
CA ALA A 530 -2.84 -19.28 -14.51
C ALA A 530 -3.39 -20.69 -14.25
N ALA A 531 -4.23 -21.20 -15.16
CA ALA A 531 -4.67 -22.59 -15.13
C ALA A 531 -3.52 -23.53 -15.50
N VAL A 532 -3.27 -24.55 -14.67
CA VAL A 532 -2.24 -25.56 -14.93
C VAL A 532 -2.90 -26.83 -15.47
N GLY A 533 -2.49 -27.28 -16.65
CA GLY A 533 -2.90 -28.59 -17.20
C GLY A 533 -4.39 -28.72 -17.54
N GLY A 534 -5.09 -27.61 -17.83
CA GLY A 534 -6.52 -27.60 -18.14
C GLY A 534 -7.43 -27.81 -16.92
N VAL A 535 -6.91 -27.60 -15.71
CA VAL A 535 -7.69 -27.63 -14.46
C VAL A 535 -8.10 -26.22 -14.09
N PHE A 536 -9.38 -26.05 -13.77
CA PHE A 536 -9.97 -24.76 -13.40
C PHE A 536 -10.70 -24.87 -12.06
N ASP A 537 -10.62 -23.80 -11.26
CA ASP A 537 -11.51 -23.60 -10.13
C ASP A 537 -12.82 -22.99 -10.64
N ILE A 538 -13.87 -23.82 -10.70
CA ILE A 538 -15.21 -23.41 -11.10
C ILE A 538 -16.05 -23.15 -9.85
N SER A 539 -16.56 -21.94 -9.70
CA SER A 539 -17.30 -21.50 -8.50
C SER A 539 -18.51 -20.62 -8.85
N ASN A 540 -19.44 -20.44 -7.90
CA ASN A 540 -20.57 -19.52 -8.06
C ASN A 540 -20.10 -18.07 -8.27
N ALA A 541 -20.75 -17.34 -9.17
CA ALA A 541 -20.50 -15.91 -9.37
C ALA A 541 -21.28 -15.05 -8.37
N ASP A 542 -22.49 -15.48 -8.01
CA ASP A 542 -23.40 -14.74 -7.14
C ASP A 542 -23.21 -15.05 -5.67
N ARG A 543 -23.55 -14.08 -4.81
CA ARG A 543 -23.56 -14.25 -3.35
C ARG A 543 -24.78 -13.66 -2.65
N LEU A 544 -25.48 -12.75 -3.33
CA LEU A 544 -26.64 -12.01 -2.83
C LEU A 544 -27.88 -12.39 -3.64
N GLY A 545 -29.03 -12.51 -2.98
CA GLY A 545 -30.31 -12.87 -3.62
C GLY A 545 -30.52 -14.38 -3.81
N PHE A 546 -29.63 -15.21 -3.24
CA PHE A 546 -29.72 -16.67 -3.22
C PHE A 546 -29.40 -17.16 -1.81
N SER A 547 -29.94 -18.32 -1.43
CA SER A 547 -29.51 -19.06 -0.25
C SER A 547 -28.21 -19.83 -0.48
N GLU A 548 -27.53 -20.21 0.60
CA GLU A 548 -26.32 -21.04 0.57
C GLU A 548 -26.56 -22.36 -0.16
N VAL A 549 -27.74 -22.97 0.04
CA VAL A 549 -28.13 -24.23 -0.61
C VAL A 549 -28.29 -24.05 -2.11
N GLU A 550 -28.95 -22.97 -2.55
CA GLU A 550 -29.14 -22.67 -3.98
C GLU A 550 -27.80 -22.44 -4.69
N LEU A 551 -26.88 -21.71 -4.06
CA LEU A 551 -25.55 -21.47 -4.61
C LEU A 551 -24.72 -22.76 -4.73
N VAL A 552 -24.77 -23.63 -3.73
CA VAL A 552 -24.07 -24.93 -3.79
C VAL A 552 -24.69 -25.82 -4.87
N GLN A 553 -26.02 -25.87 -4.94
CA GLN A 553 -26.73 -26.67 -5.95
C GLN A 553 -26.42 -26.18 -7.37
N MET A 554 -26.36 -24.86 -7.57
CA MET A 554 -25.96 -24.24 -8.84
C MET A 554 -24.56 -24.68 -9.28
N VAL A 555 -23.59 -24.74 -8.36
CA VAL A 555 -22.23 -25.23 -8.66
C VAL A 555 -22.25 -26.72 -8.97
N VAL A 556 -22.98 -27.53 -8.20
CA VAL A 556 -23.08 -28.98 -8.42
C VAL A 556 -23.65 -29.30 -9.80
N ASP A 557 -24.76 -28.68 -10.17
CA ASP A 557 -25.43 -28.96 -11.44
C ASP A 557 -24.66 -28.39 -12.62
N GLY A 558 -24.10 -27.18 -12.48
CA GLY A 558 -23.27 -26.58 -13.50
C GLY A 558 -22.00 -27.40 -13.74
N VAL A 559 -21.30 -27.85 -12.70
CA VAL A 559 -20.09 -28.68 -12.87
C VAL A 559 -20.42 -30.04 -13.51
N LYS A 560 -21.55 -30.68 -13.17
CA LYS A 560 -22.00 -31.90 -13.85
C LYS A 560 -22.19 -31.68 -15.35
N LEU A 561 -22.85 -30.59 -15.73
CA LEU A 561 -23.05 -30.23 -17.14
C LEU A 561 -21.74 -29.92 -17.86
N LEU A 562 -20.82 -29.19 -17.21
CA LEU A 562 -19.50 -28.91 -17.77
C LEU A 562 -18.71 -30.22 -18.02
N ILE A 563 -18.81 -31.19 -17.11
CA ILE A 563 -18.19 -32.52 -17.27
C ILE A 563 -18.85 -33.31 -18.42
N GLU A 564 -20.17 -33.21 -18.58
CA GLU A 564 -20.87 -33.84 -19.69
C GLU A 564 -20.44 -33.23 -21.04
N MET A 565 -20.37 -31.91 -21.12
CA MET A 565 -19.85 -31.20 -22.29
C MET A 565 -18.39 -31.57 -22.59
N GLU A 566 -17.54 -31.68 -21.57
CA GLU A 566 -16.15 -32.12 -21.73
C GLU A 566 -16.08 -33.52 -22.37
N LYS A 567 -16.89 -34.48 -21.88
CA LYS A 567 -16.97 -35.84 -22.43
C LYS A 567 -17.53 -35.89 -23.85
N HIS A 568 -18.41 -34.95 -24.23
CA HIS A 568 -18.86 -34.81 -25.61
C HIS A 568 -17.73 -34.36 -26.52
N LEU A 569 -17.01 -33.30 -26.12
CA LEU A 569 -15.88 -32.78 -26.89
C LEU A 569 -14.73 -33.79 -26.98
N GLU A 570 -14.46 -34.55 -25.92
CA GLU A 570 -13.48 -35.64 -25.92
C GLU A 570 -13.83 -36.73 -26.96
N ARG A 571 -15.13 -36.99 -27.18
CA ARG A 571 -15.64 -37.92 -28.22
C ARG A 571 -15.81 -37.27 -29.60
N GLY A 572 -15.41 -36.01 -29.79
CA GLY A 572 -15.58 -35.27 -31.04
C GLY A 572 -17.03 -34.86 -31.34
N GLN A 573 -17.92 -34.86 -30.34
CA GLN A 573 -19.33 -34.50 -30.49
C GLN A 573 -19.57 -33.01 -30.24
N ALA A 574 -20.58 -32.44 -30.90
CA ALA A 574 -21.01 -31.06 -30.66
C ALA A 574 -21.68 -30.92 -29.29
N ILE A 575 -21.53 -29.74 -28.66
CA ILE A 575 -22.15 -29.41 -27.37
C ILE A 575 -23.35 -28.46 -27.49
N ASN A 576 -23.75 -28.09 -28.71
CA ASN A 576 -24.73 -27.03 -28.95
C ASN A 576 -26.07 -27.29 -28.23
N GLU A 577 -26.50 -28.55 -28.15
CA GLU A 577 -27.74 -28.98 -27.50
C GLU A 577 -27.63 -29.00 -25.97
N LEU A 578 -26.42 -29.03 -25.42
CA LEU A 578 -26.15 -29.02 -23.99
C LEU A 578 -26.06 -27.59 -23.41
N ILE A 579 -25.95 -26.57 -24.26
CA ILE A 579 -25.80 -25.18 -23.81
C ILE A 579 -27.09 -24.74 -23.11
N PRO A 580 -27.04 -24.37 -21.83
CA PRO A 580 -28.22 -23.93 -21.09
C PRO A 580 -28.90 -22.76 -21.81
N VAL A 581 -30.23 -22.73 -21.79
CA VAL A 581 -30.97 -21.53 -22.20
C VAL A 581 -30.67 -20.42 -21.20
N GLN A 582 -30.50 -19.19 -21.69
CA GLN A 582 -30.29 -18.03 -20.82
C GLN A 582 -31.55 -17.83 -19.98
N LYS A 583 -31.43 -18.03 -18.66
CA LYS A 583 -32.51 -17.76 -17.69
C LYS A 583 -32.59 -16.28 -17.37
#